data_AF-A0AB33Z5P5-F1
#
_entry.id   AF-A0AB33Z5P5-F1
#
_cell.length_a   1.000
_cell.length_b   1.000
_cell.length_c   1.000
_cell.angle_alpha   90.00
_cell.angle_beta   90.00
_cell.angle_gamma   90.00
#
_symmetry.space_group_name_H-M   'P 1'
#
loop_
_entity.id
_entity.type
_entity.pdbx_description
1 polymer ?
#
loop_
_entity_poly.entity_id
_entity_poly.type
_entity_poly.pdbx_seq_one_letter_code
_entity_poly.pdbx_strand_id
1 'polypeptide(L)'
;MEFYSPKDIAELKNEHERYVREFNRIVDEEVKKQKEKQSLSNRAKEGIKNLSNMLNINKSHEAAPKENILSDEEIVKRAERIAKDKLKGDEKLVSSHDQYEKIKKSGLFNTEKLDPRIQANSLQELNQKLLQFVGADGKYMPCTKAVRISLNNPNLKDLEVIDTPGVNDPIASREERTKALLKDCDVVFIVSPSNQFLTDSDMSLFDRVSNKEGLQEIYFVASQADSTVGSMSEVEKSRQHLPTALENAQKSLSSQLKGYADDNNYRLQLDYSLKNLIELKRFKEAMNESYQSDLNDEKLQNDLREWRDLKNTPEEINRREFEEIKEMALYFRDWCMFRLDWYELSQEEIQECRDWMDNDNKLLQLDYSLRNLSILKGYKERNEKAYQDYLNDEELQNDLRKWKNGDKPGFFESLFKTTQAEIPNIFSVWDECFSSARNYIKTLSETNLDFLYTP
;
A
#
# COMPACT_ATOMS: atom_id res chain seq x y z
N MET A 1 13.04 19.64 -9.64
CA MET A 1 11.89 19.52 -10.55
C MET A 1 12.20 20.23 -11.84
N GLU A 2 11.80 19.65 -12.95
CA GLU A 2 11.75 20.33 -14.24
C GLU A 2 10.28 20.44 -14.64
N PHE A 3 9.83 21.61 -15.03
CA PHE A 3 8.45 21.85 -15.49
C PHE A 3 8.42 22.05 -17.00
N TYR A 4 7.25 21.89 -17.61
CA TYR A 4 7.05 22.28 -19.00
C TYR A 4 7.29 23.77 -19.19
N SER A 5 8.11 24.11 -20.17
CA SER A 5 8.32 25.48 -20.60
C SER A 5 7.09 26.02 -21.36
N PRO A 6 6.94 27.34 -21.51
CA PRO A 6 5.88 27.92 -22.34
C PRO A 6 5.90 27.39 -23.79
N LYS A 7 7.10 27.10 -24.32
CA LYS A 7 7.26 26.47 -25.63
C LYS A 7 6.70 25.06 -25.67
N ASP A 8 7.03 24.23 -24.67
CA ASP A 8 6.50 22.86 -24.58
C ASP A 8 4.96 22.86 -24.48
N ILE A 9 4.38 23.80 -23.70
CA ILE A 9 2.92 23.94 -23.56
C ILE A 9 2.28 24.37 -24.89
N ALA A 10 2.93 25.25 -25.66
CA ALA A 10 2.45 25.67 -26.98
C ALA A 10 2.47 24.52 -27.99
N GLU A 11 3.49 23.66 -27.97
CA GLU A 11 3.55 22.46 -28.80
C GLU A 11 2.43 21.47 -28.42
N LEU A 12 2.24 21.19 -27.13
CA LEU A 12 1.13 20.36 -26.64
C LEU A 12 -0.24 20.90 -27.06
N LYS A 13 -0.42 22.23 -27.02
CA LYS A 13 -1.65 22.89 -27.48
C LYS A 13 -1.90 22.65 -28.97
N ASN A 14 -0.87 22.75 -29.81
CA ASN A 14 -1.03 22.55 -31.25
C ASN A 14 -1.41 21.09 -31.59
N GLU A 15 -0.76 20.12 -30.94
CA GLU A 15 -1.12 18.70 -31.10
C GLU A 15 -2.52 18.40 -30.54
N HIS A 16 -2.91 19.00 -29.42
CA HIS A 16 -4.28 18.93 -28.90
C HIS A 16 -5.30 19.46 -29.92
N GLU A 17 -5.05 20.63 -30.52
CA GLU A 17 -5.93 21.19 -31.56
C GLU A 17 -5.99 20.29 -32.80
N ARG A 18 -4.87 19.66 -33.17
CA ARG A 18 -4.81 18.68 -34.26
C ARG A 18 -5.65 17.44 -33.93
N TYR A 19 -5.56 16.91 -32.72
CA TYR A 19 -6.40 15.81 -32.25
C TYR A 19 -7.88 16.18 -32.35
N VAL A 20 -8.28 17.35 -31.85
CA VAL A 20 -9.68 17.80 -31.86
C VAL A 20 -10.19 17.95 -33.30
N ARG A 21 -9.39 18.51 -34.21
CA ARG A 21 -9.76 18.61 -35.64
C ARG A 21 -9.98 17.23 -36.26
N GLU A 22 -9.06 16.29 -36.04
CA GLU A 22 -9.14 14.96 -36.61
C GLU A 22 -10.28 14.13 -36.00
N PHE A 23 -10.46 14.23 -34.68
CA PHE A 23 -11.58 13.62 -33.97
C PHE A 23 -12.92 14.08 -34.55
N ASN A 24 -13.13 15.39 -34.67
CA ASN A 24 -14.36 15.96 -35.23
C ASN A 24 -14.57 15.54 -36.70
N ARG A 25 -13.49 15.53 -37.51
CA ARG A 25 -13.55 15.06 -38.90
C ARG A 25 -14.06 13.62 -38.99
N ILE A 26 -13.51 12.73 -38.17
CA ILE A 26 -13.92 11.31 -38.15
C ILE A 26 -15.36 11.16 -37.65
N VAL A 27 -15.75 11.91 -36.61
CA VAL A 27 -17.12 11.92 -36.09
C VAL A 27 -18.10 12.36 -37.17
N ASP A 28 -17.85 13.47 -37.85
CA ASP A 28 -18.73 14.01 -38.90
C ASP A 28 -18.88 13.03 -40.07
N GLU A 29 -17.79 12.43 -40.53
CA GLU A 29 -17.81 11.41 -41.58
C GLU A 29 -18.62 10.18 -41.17
N GLU A 30 -18.48 9.72 -39.92
CA GLU A 30 -19.15 8.53 -39.42
C GLU A 30 -20.64 8.78 -39.13
N VAL A 31 -20.99 9.96 -38.60
CA VAL A 31 -22.40 10.41 -38.46
C VAL A 31 -23.07 10.46 -39.83
N LYS A 32 -22.42 11.04 -40.85
CA LYS A 32 -22.96 11.11 -42.21
C LYS A 32 -23.20 9.71 -42.78
N LYS A 33 -22.22 8.80 -42.65
CA LYS A 33 -22.36 7.39 -43.08
C LYS A 33 -23.50 6.67 -42.39
N GLN A 34 -23.69 6.87 -41.08
CA GLN A 34 -24.77 6.23 -40.32
C GLN A 34 -26.15 6.78 -40.71
N LYS A 35 -26.28 8.10 -40.91
CA LYS A 35 -27.51 8.73 -41.40
C LYS A 35 -27.87 8.28 -42.82
N GLU A 36 -26.89 8.18 -43.71
CA GLU A 36 -27.08 7.65 -45.07
C GLU A 36 -27.58 6.20 -45.03
N LYS A 37 -26.95 5.33 -44.24
CA LYS A 37 -27.39 3.94 -44.04
C LYS A 37 -28.83 3.83 -43.52
N GLN A 38 -29.21 4.65 -42.54
CA GLN A 38 -30.59 4.69 -42.05
C GLN A 38 -31.56 5.17 -43.12
N SER A 39 -31.21 6.23 -43.88
CA SER A 39 -32.07 6.76 -44.94
C SER A 39 -32.32 5.74 -46.06
N LEU A 40 -31.29 4.99 -46.46
CA LEU A 40 -31.39 3.90 -47.44
C LEU A 40 -32.27 2.75 -46.93
N SER A 41 -32.11 2.35 -45.66
CA SER A 41 -32.97 1.33 -45.03
C SER A 41 -34.44 1.78 -44.98
N ASN A 42 -34.71 3.05 -44.63
CA ASN A 42 -36.06 3.61 -44.59
C ASN A 42 -36.69 3.66 -46.00
N ARG A 43 -35.94 4.07 -47.02
CA ARG A 43 -36.41 4.10 -48.42
C ARG A 43 -36.68 2.71 -48.98
N ALA A 44 -35.86 1.72 -48.64
CA ALA A 44 -36.10 0.32 -49.00
C ALA A 44 -37.38 -0.23 -48.34
N LYS A 45 -37.64 0.12 -47.07
CA LYS A 45 -38.87 -0.25 -46.36
C LYS A 45 -40.12 0.40 -46.98
N GLU A 46 -40.05 1.67 -47.39
CA GLU A 46 -41.15 2.33 -48.12
C GLU A 46 -41.40 1.68 -49.48
N GLY A 47 -40.33 1.36 -50.24
CA GLY A 47 -40.45 0.64 -51.51
C GLY A 47 -41.14 -0.72 -51.36
N ILE A 48 -40.76 -1.50 -50.35
CA ILE A 48 -41.37 -2.81 -50.04
C ILE A 48 -42.83 -2.64 -49.57
N LYS A 49 -43.13 -1.63 -48.75
CA LYS A 49 -44.49 -1.34 -48.28
C LYS A 49 -45.41 -0.92 -49.44
N ASN A 50 -44.93 -0.07 -50.34
CA ASN A 50 -45.67 0.36 -51.52
C ASN A 50 -45.93 -0.81 -52.49
N LEU A 51 -44.94 -1.69 -52.69
CA LEU A 51 -45.09 -2.89 -53.50
C LEU A 51 -46.09 -3.90 -52.88
N SER A 52 -46.03 -4.09 -51.56
CA SER A 52 -46.98 -4.94 -50.81
C SER A 52 -48.42 -4.41 -50.90
N ASN A 53 -48.60 -3.08 -50.88
CA ASN A 53 -49.91 -2.43 -51.03
C ASN A 53 -50.45 -2.56 -52.48
N MET A 54 -49.58 -2.52 -53.50
CA MET A 54 -49.96 -2.75 -54.90
C MET A 54 -50.39 -4.20 -55.17
N LEU A 55 -49.82 -5.17 -54.46
CA LEU A 55 -50.09 -6.60 -54.67
C LEU A 55 -51.25 -7.14 -53.81
N ASN A 56 -51.90 -6.30 -53.00
CA ASN A 56 -53.06 -6.66 -52.16
C ASN A 56 -52.84 -7.92 -51.28
N ILE A 57 -51.61 -8.10 -50.80
CA ILE A 57 -51.24 -9.25 -49.95
C ILE A 57 -51.51 -8.88 -48.48
N ASN A 58 -52.56 -9.45 -47.88
CA ASN A 58 -52.81 -9.36 -46.45
C ASN A 58 -51.72 -10.11 -45.66
N LYS A 59 -50.99 -9.41 -44.78
CA LYS A 59 -49.95 -10.02 -43.93
C LYS A 59 -50.56 -10.78 -42.77
N SER A 60 -50.20 -12.06 -42.64
CA SER A 60 -50.33 -12.84 -41.41
C SER A 60 -49.42 -12.27 -40.31
N HIS A 61 -49.88 -12.37 -39.06
CA HIS A 61 -49.19 -11.93 -37.86
C HIS A 61 -47.95 -12.80 -37.58
N GLU A 62 -46.79 -12.35 -38.06
CA GLU A 62 -45.51 -12.65 -37.40
C GLU A 62 -44.75 -11.34 -37.22
N ALA A 63 -44.46 -11.00 -35.97
CA ALA A 63 -43.79 -9.76 -35.60
C ALA A 63 -42.35 -9.78 -36.13
N ALA A 64 -42.13 -9.11 -37.26
CA ALA A 64 -40.80 -8.84 -37.77
C ALA A 64 -39.94 -8.18 -36.68
N PRO A 65 -38.65 -8.54 -36.56
CA PRO A 65 -37.79 -8.00 -35.52
C PRO A 65 -37.72 -6.48 -35.66
N LYS A 66 -38.11 -5.76 -34.60
CA LYS A 66 -37.93 -4.32 -34.51
C LYS A 66 -36.44 -4.02 -34.45
N GLU A 67 -35.81 -3.79 -35.59
CA GLU A 67 -34.50 -3.14 -35.62
C GLU A 67 -34.68 -1.69 -35.15
N ASN A 68 -34.08 -1.39 -33.99
CA ASN A 68 -34.09 -0.07 -33.36
C ASN A 68 -33.47 0.97 -34.31
N ILE A 69 -34.28 1.93 -34.76
CA ILE A 69 -33.78 3.14 -35.40
C ILE A 69 -33.01 3.91 -34.31
N LEU A 70 -31.69 3.97 -34.45
CA LEU A 70 -30.84 4.75 -33.54
C LEU A 70 -31.25 6.22 -33.59
N SER A 71 -31.36 6.86 -32.43
CA SER A 71 -31.57 8.30 -32.34
C SER A 71 -30.34 9.07 -32.82
N ASP A 72 -30.50 10.36 -33.13
CA ASP A 72 -29.38 11.22 -33.51
C ASP A 72 -28.27 11.23 -32.44
N GLU A 73 -28.62 11.20 -31.16
CA GLU A 73 -27.66 11.12 -30.05
C GLU A 73 -26.91 9.78 -30.00
N GLU A 74 -27.58 8.67 -30.29
CA GLU A 74 -26.94 7.35 -30.32
C GLU A 74 -25.98 7.20 -31.51
N ILE A 75 -26.32 7.81 -32.65
CA ILE A 75 -25.44 7.88 -33.83
C ILE A 75 -24.16 8.65 -33.48
N VAL A 76 -24.29 9.81 -32.85
CA VAL A 76 -23.14 10.62 -32.42
C VAL A 76 -22.28 9.85 -31.42
N LYS A 77 -22.86 9.27 -30.36
CA LYS A 77 -22.10 8.46 -29.38
C LYS A 77 -21.37 7.28 -30.01
N ARG A 78 -21.96 6.66 -31.05
CA ARG A 78 -21.30 5.58 -31.79
C ARG A 78 -20.16 6.10 -32.65
N ALA A 79 -20.36 7.22 -33.33
CA ALA A 79 -19.34 7.89 -34.14
C ALA A 79 -18.14 8.32 -33.27
N GLU A 80 -18.39 8.90 -32.10
CA GLU A 80 -17.34 9.25 -31.12
C GLU A 80 -16.53 8.03 -30.69
N ARG A 81 -17.18 6.89 -30.39
CA ARG A 81 -16.47 5.64 -30.04
C ARG A 81 -15.56 5.18 -31.18
N ILE A 82 -16.05 5.19 -32.42
CA ILE A 82 -15.27 4.83 -33.61
C ILE A 82 -14.10 5.79 -33.81
N ALA A 83 -14.30 7.09 -33.58
CA ALA A 83 -13.25 8.10 -33.68
C ALA A 83 -12.15 7.85 -32.64
N LYS A 84 -12.52 7.58 -31.37
CA LYS A 84 -11.55 7.21 -30.33
C LYS A 84 -10.78 5.96 -30.71
N ASP A 85 -11.44 4.91 -31.19
CA ASP A 85 -10.77 3.66 -31.56
C ASP A 85 -9.84 3.81 -32.77
N LYS A 86 -10.19 4.63 -33.76
CA LYS A 86 -9.30 4.93 -34.89
C LYS A 86 -8.08 5.74 -34.47
N LEU A 87 -8.26 6.71 -33.57
CA LEU A 87 -7.18 7.56 -33.10
C LEU A 87 -6.22 6.86 -32.14
N LYS A 88 -6.60 5.72 -31.54
CA LYS A 88 -5.68 4.90 -30.72
C LYS A 88 -4.41 4.49 -31.45
N GLY A 89 -4.42 4.41 -32.78
CA GLY A 89 -3.24 4.11 -33.58
C GLY A 89 -2.18 5.24 -33.61
N ASP A 90 -2.55 6.47 -33.21
CA ASP A 90 -1.62 7.60 -33.07
C ASP A 90 -1.46 7.93 -31.58
N GLU A 91 -0.68 7.08 -30.89
CA GLU A 91 -0.41 7.20 -29.46
C GLU A 91 0.13 8.58 -29.08
N LYS A 92 0.99 9.16 -29.91
CA LYS A 92 1.58 10.50 -29.69
C LYS A 92 0.51 11.58 -29.65
N LEU A 93 -0.43 11.53 -30.58
CA LEU A 93 -1.49 12.52 -30.69
C LEU A 93 -2.52 12.41 -29.55
N VAL A 94 -2.95 11.18 -29.22
CA VAL A 94 -3.86 10.89 -28.10
C VAL A 94 -3.25 11.37 -26.77
N SER A 95 -1.99 11.01 -26.55
CA SER A 95 -1.25 11.38 -25.35
C SER A 95 -1.10 12.91 -25.18
N SER A 96 -0.73 13.60 -26.26
CA SER A 96 -0.54 15.06 -26.23
C SER A 96 -1.86 15.78 -25.91
N HIS A 97 -2.97 15.29 -26.47
CA HIS A 97 -4.32 15.78 -26.16
C HIS A 97 -4.65 15.63 -24.66
N ASP A 98 -4.47 14.43 -24.11
CA ASP A 98 -4.81 14.13 -22.71
C ASP A 98 -3.97 14.96 -21.74
N GLN A 99 -2.67 15.15 -22.04
CA GLN A 99 -1.79 15.97 -21.23
C GLN A 99 -2.20 17.44 -21.23
N TYR A 100 -2.53 18.00 -22.40
CA TYR A 100 -2.97 19.39 -22.49
C TYR A 100 -4.31 19.60 -21.78
N GLU A 101 -5.25 18.65 -21.86
CA GLU A 101 -6.51 18.71 -21.09
C GLU A 101 -6.26 18.69 -19.58
N LYS A 102 -5.30 17.90 -19.09
CA LYS A 102 -4.89 17.92 -17.66
C LYS A 102 -4.31 19.28 -17.25
N ILE A 103 -3.44 19.88 -18.07
CA ILE A 103 -2.86 21.22 -17.81
C ILE A 103 -3.97 22.29 -17.82
N LYS A 104 -4.87 22.20 -18.78
CA LYS A 104 -6.01 23.12 -18.92
C LYS A 104 -6.96 23.05 -17.73
N LYS A 105 -7.24 21.84 -17.24
CA LYS A 105 -8.07 21.61 -16.05
C LYS A 105 -7.40 22.11 -14.77
N SER A 106 -6.07 22.02 -14.67
CA SER A 106 -5.34 22.52 -13.49
C SER A 106 -5.19 24.04 -13.46
N GLY A 107 -5.29 24.71 -14.61
CA GLY A 107 -5.08 26.16 -14.75
C GLY A 107 -3.61 26.59 -14.62
N LEU A 108 -2.68 25.64 -14.52
CA LEU A 108 -1.25 25.90 -14.32
C LEU A 108 -0.50 26.03 -15.65
N PHE A 109 -0.71 27.14 -16.35
CA PHE A 109 -0.06 27.42 -17.64
C PHE A 109 1.31 28.11 -17.51
N ASN A 110 1.63 28.66 -16.34
CA ASN A 110 2.91 29.31 -16.08
C ASN A 110 3.56 28.71 -14.82
N THR A 111 4.68 28.03 -15.03
CA THR A 111 5.49 27.39 -14.00
C THR A 111 6.82 28.12 -13.73
N GLU A 112 7.11 29.22 -14.44
CA GLU A 112 8.38 29.96 -14.34
C GLU A 112 8.63 30.52 -12.94
N LYS A 113 7.56 30.77 -12.18
CA LYS A 113 7.61 31.30 -10.81
C LYS A 113 7.65 30.23 -9.72
N LEU A 114 7.52 28.95 -10.08
CA LEU A 114 7.57 27.86 -9.10
C LEU A 114 9.02 27.57 -8.73
N ASP A 115 9.32 27.45 -7.44
CA ASP A 115 10.61 26.94 -7.00
C ASP A 115 10.72 25.47 -7.44
N PRO A 116 11.68 25.13 -8.32
CA PRO A 116 11.85 23.76 -8.77
C PRO A 116 12.55 22.88 -7.72
N ARG A 117 13.07 23.43 -6.62
CA ARG A 117 13.88 22.68 -5.66
C ARG A 117 13.05 22.33 -4.43
N ILE A 118 13.07 21.05 -4.07
CA ILE A 118 12.55 20.56 -2.81
C ILE A 118 13.72 19.96 -2.02
N GLN A 119 13.75 20.21 -0.71
CA GLN A 119 14.66 19.57 0.22
C GLN A 119 13.84 18.79 1.25
N ALA A 120 14.36 17.66 1.69
CA ALA A 120 13.76 16.81 2.70
C ALA A 120 14.87 16.19 3.55
N ASN A 121 14.62 16.04 4.85
CA ASN A 121 15.59 15.50 5.80
C ASN A 121 15.42 13.98 6.00
N SER A 122 14.38 13.38 5.40
CA SER A 122 14.13 11.95 5.42
C SER A 122 13.51 11.46 4.11
N LEU A 123 13.61 10.15 3.84
CA LEU A 123 12.98 9.53 2.67
C LEU A 123 11.44 9.63 2.72
N GLN A 124 10.86 9.53 3.92
CA GLN A 124 9.41 9.64 4.11
C GLN A 124 8.91 11.05 3.77
N GLU A 125 9.61 12.07 4.26
CA GLU A 125 9.31 13.47 3.94
C GLU A 125 9.51 13.75 2.44
N LEU A 126 10.57 13.21 1.83
CA LEU A 126 10.81 13.32 0.40
C LEU A 126 9.64 12.72 -0.38
N ASN A 127 9.20 11.51 -0.03
CA ASN A 127 8.07 10.84 -0.70
C ASN A 127 6.79 11.68 -0.60
N GLN A 128 6.46 12.19 0.59
CA GLN A 128 5.30 13.06 0.79
C GLN A 128 5.35 14.34 -0.06
N LYS A 129 6.52 14.98 -0.17
CA LYS A 129 6.71 16.16 -1.02
C LYS A 129 6.62 15.82 -2.51
N LEU A 130 7.16 14.67 -2.92
CA LEU A 130 7.13 14.19 -4.31
C LEU A 130 5.70 13.93 -4.80
N LEU A 131 4.78 13.47 -3.94
CA LEU A 131 3.38 13.20 -4.33
C LEU A 131 2.70 14.40 -5.00
N GLN A 132 3.06 15.64 -4.66
CA GLN A 132 2.50 16.83 -5.30
C GLN A 132 2.91 17.00 -6.77
N PHE A 133 4.01 16.36 -7.20
CA PHE A 133 4.62 16.48 -8.52
C PHE A 133 4.49 15.22 -9.37
N VAL A 134 4.48 14.03 -8.75
CA VAL A 134 4.40 12.74 -9.47
C VAL A 134 3.13 11.95 -9.16
N GLY A 135 2.39 12.27 -8.10
CA GLY A 135 1.16 11.59 -7.73
C GLY A 135 0.01 11.87 -8.72
N ALA A 136 -0.89 10.90 -8.89
CA ALA A 136 -2.02 11.01 -9.83
C ALA A 136 -2.89 12.27 -9.58
N ASP A 137 -3.11 12.61 -8.31
CA ASP A 137 -3.85 13.81 -7.86
C ASP A 137 -2.92 14.97 -7.46
N GLY A 138 -1.64 14.89 -7.81
CA GLY A 138 -0.65 15.90 -7.47
C GLY A 138 -0.93 17.24 -8.16
N LYS A 139 -0.98 18.32 -7.38
CA LYS A 139 -1.25 19.68 -7.88
C LYS A 139 -0.39 20.08 -9.08
N TYR A 140 0.90 19.74 -9.05
CA TYR A 140 1.86 20.12 -10.08
C TYR A 140 2.14 18.99 -11.07
N MET A 141 1.52 17.82 -10.92
CA MET A 141 1.75 16.68 -11.82
C MET A 141 1.48 17.01 -13.30
N PRO A 142 0.38 17.72 -13.65
CA PRO A 142 0.12 18.07 -15.06
C PRO A 142 1.20 18.95 -15.69
N CYS A 143 1.94 19.74 -14.92
CA CYS A 143 2.95 20.65 -15.44
C CYS A 143 4.39 20.19 -15.16
N THR A 144 4.58 19.14 -14.37
CA THR A 144 5.90 18.56 -14.11
C THR A 144 6.36 17.81 -15.35
N LYS A 145 7.60 18.05 -15.79
CA LYS A 145 8.21 17.42 -16.97
C LYS A 145 9.12 16.27 -16.55
N ALA A 146 9.95 16.49 -15.54
CA ALA A 146 10.86 15.49 -14.98
C ALA A 146 11.18 15.78 -13.51
N VAL A 147 11.58 14.76 -12.77
CA VAL A 147 12.04 14.87 -11.39
C VAL A 147 13.45 14.34 -11.33
N ARG A 148 14.40 15.18 -10.89
CA ARG A 148 15.76 14.75 -10.55
C ARG A 148 15.87 14.66 -9.03
N ILE A 149 16.21 13.48 -8.54
CA ILE A 149 16.42 13.21 -7.12
C ILE A 149 17.92 13.05 -6.90
N SER A 150 18.49 13.82 -5.98
CA SER A 150 19.88 13.67 -5.57
C SER A 150 19.92 13.13 -4.16
N LEU A 151 20.61 12.01 -3.97
CA LEU A 151 20.78 11.36 -2.67
C LEU A 151 22.21 11.59 -2.18
N ASN A 152 22.36 12.00 -0.91
CA ASN A 152 23.68 12.09 -0.29
C ASN A 152 24.18 10.71 0.13
N ASN A 153 24.47 9.85 -0.85
CA ASN A 153 24.97 8.50 -0.64
C ASN A 153 26.29 8.31 -1.43
N PRO A 154 27.45 8.24 -0.75
CA PRO A 154 28.74 8.11 -1.42
C PRO A 154 28.90 6.79 -2.19
N ASN A 155 28.14 5.74 -1.85
CA ASN A 155 28.16 4.46 -2.57
C ASN A 155 27.50 4.56 -3.96
N LEU A 156 26.71 5.60 -4.20
CA LEU A 156 26.04 5.88 -5.48
C LEU A 156 26.64 7.10 -6.17
N LYS A 157 27.84 7.53 -5.73
CA LYS A 157 28.54 8.65 -6.35
C LYS A 157 28.82 8.29 -7.81
N ASP A 158 28.58 9.25 -8.69
CA ASP A 158 28.77 9.12 -10.15
C ASP A 158 27.81 8.13 -10.84
N LEU A 159 26.78 7.62 -10.13
CA LEU A 159 25.69 6.82 -10.70
C LEU A 159 24.44 7.70 -10.93
N GLU A 160 23.93 7.72 -12.16
CA GLU A 160 22.63 8.31 -12.50
C GLU A 160 21.68 7.20 -12.94
N VAL A 161 20.56 7.05 -12.23
CA VAL A 161 19.49 6.12 -12.61
C VAL A 161 18.38 6.93 -13.27
N ILE A 162 18.13 6.64 -14.54
CA ILE A 162 17.06 7.26 -15.31
C ILE A 162 15.88 6.28 -15.31
N ASP A 163 14.88 6.58 -14.49
CA ASP A 163 13.61 5.87 -14.56
C ASP A 163 12.82 6.40 -15.75
N THR A 164 12.65 5.55 -16.76
CA THR A 164 11.89 5.88 -17.95
C THR A 164 10.41 5.70 -17.65
N PRO A 165 9.55 6.67 -17.95
CA PRO A 165 8.14 6.40 -17.88
C PRO A 165 7.80 5.23 -18.82
N GLY A 166 7.10 4.22 -18.29
CA GLY A 166 6.86 2.98 -19.04
C GLY A 166 6.05 3.20 -20.32
N VAL A 167 5.87 2.12 -21.08
CA VAL A 167 4.99 2.05 -22.28
C VAL A 167 3.50 2.39 -22.02
N ASN A 168 3.15 2.71 -20.78
CA ASN A 168 1.85 3.23 -20.35
C ASN A 168 1.91 4.70 -19.88
N ASP A 169 3.00 5.45 -20.07
CA ASP A 169 3.03 6.87 -19.74
C ASP A 169 2.10 7.63 -20.70
N PRO A 170 1.07 8.32 -20.20
CA PRO A 170 0.16 9.13 -21.01
C PRO A 170 0.84 10.33 -21.70
N ILE A 171 2.17 10.43 -21.76
CA ILE A 171 2.92 11.62 -22.21
C ILE A 171 4.08 11.25 -23.16
N ALA A 172 3.79 11.19 -24.47
CA ALA A 172 4.74 10.90 -25.54
C ALA A 172 5.89 11.94 -25.66
N SER A 173 5.68 13.18 -25.20
CA SER A 173 6.77 14.18 -25.14
C SER A 173 7.84 13.85 -24.11
N ARG A 174 7.49 13.09 -23.06
CA ARG A 174 8.47 12.51 -22.12
C ARG A 174 9.16 11.31 -22.73
N GLU A 175 8.45 10.50 -23.52
CA GLU A 175 9.02 9.38 -24.26
C GLU A 175 10.10 9.84 -25.25
N GLU A 176 9.88 10.89 -26.04
CA GLU A 176 10.83 11.38 -27.06
C GLU A 176 12.12 11.96 -26.45
N ARG A 177 12.04 12.56 -25.26
CA ARG A 177 13.21 13.06 -24.52
C ARG A 177 13.92 11.95 -23.75
N THR A 178 13.17 11.00 -23.21
CA THR A 178 13.72 9.78 -22.63
C THR A 178 14.48 8.98 -23.70
N LYS A 179 13.96 8.92 -24.94
CA LYS A 179 14.66 8.37 -26.12
C LYS A 179 15.96 9.13 -26.46
N ALA A 180 16.06 10.42 -26.13
CA ALA A 180 17.31 11.15 -26.28
C ALA A 180 18.31 10.76 -25.18
N LEU A 181 17.85 10.60 -23.93
CA LEU A 181 18.67 10.20 -22.79
C LEU A 181 19.16 8.76 -22.88
N LEU A 182 18.36 7.84 -23.42
CA LEU A 182 18.75 6.44 -23.61
C LEU A 182 19.98 6.27 -24.54
N LYS A 183 20.30 7.28 -25.36
CA LYS A 183 21.50 7.28 -26.20
C LYS A 183 22.78 7.55 -25.42
N ASP A 184 22.64 8.23 -24.27
CA ASP A 184 23.76 8.62 -23.42
C ASP A 184 23.93 7.64 -22.24
N CYS A 185 23.08 6.60 -22.13
CA CYS A 185 23.19 5.57 -21.10
C CYS A 185 24.29 4.55 -21.45
N ASP A 186 25.13 4.23 -20.46
CA ASP A 186 26.12 3.15 -20.54
C ASP A 186 25.46 1.75 -20.42
N VAL A 187 24.44 1.64 -19.55
CA VAL A 187 23.73 0.39 -19.25
C VAL A 187 22.22 0.62 -19.32
N VAL A 188 21.50 -0.32 -19.95
CA VAL A 188 20.04 -0.26 -20.11
C VAL A 188 19.41 -1.53 -19.56
N PHE A 189 18.44 -1.38 -18.65
CA PHE A 189 17.62 -2.48 -18.15
C PHE A 189 16.24 -2.45 -18.79
N ILE A 190 15.89 -3.50 -19.53
CA ILE A 190 14.54 -3.72 -20.06
C ILE A 190 13.80 -4.64 -19.10
N VAL A 191 12.91 -4.07 -18.30
CA VAL A 191 12.16 -4.79 -17.25
C VAL A 191 10.82 -5.25 -17.81
N SER A 192 10.63 -6.57 -17.93
CA SER A 192 9.41 -7.19 -18.48
C SER A 192 8.81 -8.17 -17.47
N PRO A 193 7.49 -8.19 -17.21
CA PRO A 193 6.87 -9.14 -16.30
C PRO A 193 7.01 -10.59 -16.79
N SER A 194 7.39 -11.51 -15.90
CA SER A 194 7.75 -12.89 -16.25
C SER A 194 6.60 -13.71 -16.86
N ASN A 195 5.34 -13.36 -16.57
CA ASN A 195 4.16 -14.03 -17.14
C ASN A 195 3.85 -13.61 -18.59
N GLN A 196 4.37 -12.46 -19.02
CA GLN A 196 4.25 -11.90 -20.37
C GLN A 196 5.61 -11.41 -20.86
N PHE A 197 6.64 -12.20 -20.58
CA PHE A 197 8.02 -11.81 -20.82
C PHE A 197 8.23 -11.55 -22.33
N LEU A 198 8.90 -10.44 -22.66
CA LEU A 198 9.26 -10.07 -24.04
C LEU A 198 8.04 -9.76 -24.94
N THR A 199 7.18 -8.86 -24.50
CA THR A 199 6.06 -8.38 -25.33
C THR A 199 6.54 -7.61 -26.57
N ASP A 200 5.66 -7.42 -27.56
CA ASP A 200 5.94 -6.57 -28.74
C ASP A 200 6.38 -5.16 -28.34
N SER A 201 5.83 -4.65 -27.23
CA SER A 201 6.20 -3.35 -26.67
C SER A 201 7.64 -3.33 -26.15
N ASP A 202 8.03 -4.36 -25.39
CA ASP A 202 9.40 -4.53 -24.88
C ASP A 202 10.41 -4.63 -26.03
N MET A 203 10.04 -5.35 -27.10
CA MET A 203 10.88 -5.51 -28.28
C MET A 203 10.97 -4.25 -29.12
N SER A 204 9.87 -3.49 -29.22
CA SER A 204 9.92 -2.18 -29.86
C SER A 204 10.87 -1.22 -29.14
N LEU A 205 10.99 -1.31 -27.80
CA LEU A 205 11.97 -0.55 -27.04
C LEU A 205 13.38 -1.06 -27.32
N PHE A 206 13.59 -2.37 -27.28
CA PHE A 206 14.87 -2.99 -27.58
C PHE A 206 15.40 -2.58 -28.96
N ASP A 207 14.62 -2.72 -30.03
CA ASP A 207 15.00 -2.32 -31.40
C ASP A 207 15.36 -0.83 -31.51
N ARG A 208 14.73 0.01 -30.69
CA ARG A 208 15.02 1.44 -30.66
C ARG A 208 16.33 1.76 -29.94
N VAL A 209 16.71 0.96 -28.94
CA VAL A 209 17.95 1.15 -28.15
C VAL A 209 19.14 0.45 -28.82
N SER A 210 18.93 -0.68 -29.50
CA SER A 210 19.99 -1.52 -30.08
C SER A 210 20.67 -0.94 -31.33
N ASN A 211 20.06 0.05 -32.00
CA ASN A 211 20.41 0.49 -33.35
C ASN A 211 21.54 1.55 -33.46
N LYS A 212 22.49 1.67 -32.50
CA LYS A 212 23.53 2.74 -32.55
C LYS A 212 24.95 2.42 -32.07
N GLU A 213 25.87 3.24 -32.59
CA GLU A 213 27.33 3.28 -32.38
C GLU A 213 27.71 3.70 -30.94
N GLY A 214 28.03 2.71 -30.09
CA GLY A 214 28.53 2.88 -28.73
C GLY A 214 28.53 1.53 -27.99
N LEU A 215 29.38 1.35 -26.97
CA LEU A 215 29.33 0.17 -26.09
C LEU A 215 28.18 0.35 -25.10
N GLN A 216 26.95 -0.02 -25.51
CA GLN A 216 25.80 -0.09 -24.62
C GLN A 216 25.58 -1.53 -24.16
N GLU A 217 25.52 -1.74 -22.84
CA GLU A 217 25.16 -3.03 -22.26
C GLU A 217 23.64 -3.08 -21.98
N ILE A 218 22.94 -4.02 -22.61
CA ILE A 218 21.48 -4.17 -22.47
C ILE A 218 21.17 -5.44 -21.68
N TYR A 219 20.41 -5.29 -20.60
CA TYR A 219 19.99 -6.38 -19.72
C TYR A 219 18.46 -6.54 -19.75
N PHE A 220 17.99 -7.73 -20.06
CA PHE A 220 16.57 -8.08 -19.90
C PHE A 220 16.32 -8.61 -18.49
N VAL A 221 15.38 -7.99 -17.77
CA VAL A 221 15.03 -8.35 -16.40
C VAL A 221 13.61 -8.90 -16.38
N ALA A 222 13.49 -10.20 -16.12
CA ALA A 222 12.21 -10.86 -15.89
C ALA A 222 11.71 -10.52 -14.47
N SER A 223 10.85 -9.51 -14.36
CA SER A 223 10.25 -9.06 -13.10
C SER A 223 9.09 -9.96 -12.67
N GLN A 224 8.67 -9.89 -11.41
CA GLN A 224 7.55 -10.70 -10.89
C GLN A 224 7.72 -12.22 -11.15
N ALA A 225 8.95 -12.74 -10.96
CA ALA A 225 9.26 -14.14 -11.22
C ALA A 225 8.45 -15.11 -10.34
N ASP A 226 8.00 -14.64 -9.18
CA ASP A 226 7.06 -15.32 -8.29
C ASP A 226 5.73 -15.66 -8.98
N SER A 227 5.27 -14.83 -9.92
CA SER A 227 4.06 -15.12 -10.70
C SER A 227 4.21 -16.36 -11.58
N THR A 228 5.38 -16.54 -12.19
CA THR A 228 5.69 -17.72 -13.03
C THR A 228 5.92 -18.94 -12.15
N VAL A 229 6.70 -18.79 -11.07
CA VAL A 229 7.02 -19.86 -10.11
C VAL A 229 5.78 -20.36 -9.37
N GLY A 230 4.89 -19.45 -8.98
CA GLY A 230 3.64 -19.74 -8.27
C GLY A 230 2.48 -20.13 -9.19
N SER A 231 2.69 -20.18 -10.50
CA SER A 231 1.65 -20.62 -11.44
C SER A 231 1.28 -22.08 -11.16
N MET A 232 -0.01 -22.43 -11.23
CA MET A 232 -0.46 -23.80 -10.94
C MET A 232 0.27 -24.85 -11.80
N SER A 233 0.53 -24.51 -13.08
CA SER A 233 1.29 -25.37 -13.98
C SER A 233 2.72 -25.62 -13.49
N GLU A 234 3.40 -24.61 -12.98
CA GLU A 234 4.78 -24.75 -12.50
C GLU A 234 4.85 -25.43 -11.13
N VAL A 235 3.88 -25.17 -10.24
CA VAL A 235 3.76 -25.86 -8.95
C VAL A 235 3.58 -27.37 -9.15
N GLU A 236 2.76 -27.79 -10.13
CA GLU A 236 2.59 -29.20 -10.48
C GLU A 236 3.86 -29.80 -11.09
N LYS A 237 4.48 -29.12 -12.08
CA LYS A 237 5.70 -29.58 -12.76
C LYS A 237 6.90 -29.72 -11.82
N SER A 238 7.03 -28.80 -10.88
CA SER A 238 8.09 -28.79 -9.87
C SER A 238 7.81 -29.71 -8.68
N ARG A 239 6.63 -30.35 -8.61
CA ARG A 239 6.18 -31.15 -7.47
C ARG A 239 6.22 -30.36 -6.16
N GLN A 240 5.82 -29.09 -6.21
CA GLN A 240 5.84 -28.15 -5.07
C GLN A 240 7.26 -27.88 -4.52
N HIS A 241 8.32 -28.16 -5.30
CA HIS A 241 9.70 -27.92 -4.89
C HIS A 241 10.20 -26.58 -5.47
N LEU A 242 10.25 -25.56 -4.62
CA LEU A 242 10.59 -24.17 -5.02
C LEU A 242 11.91 -24.04 -5.80
N PRO A 243 13.04 -24.67 -5.40
CA PRO A 243 14.27 -24.58 -6.19
C PRO A 243 14.11 -25.10 -7.63
N THR A 244 13.34 -26.17 -7.82
CA THR A 244 13.06 -26.73 -9.15
C THR A 244 12.14 -25.82 -9.95
N ALA A 245 11.13 -25.22 -9.30
CA ALA A 245 10.24 -24.24 -9.94
C ALA A 245 11.02 -23.01 -10.44
N LEU A 246 11.98 -22.52 -9.64
CA LEU A 246 12.87 -21.43 -10.03
C LEU A 246 13.75 -21.81 -11.23
N GLU A 247 14.32 -23.03 -11.22
CA GLU A 247 15.14 -23.52 -12.33
C GLU A 247 14.33 -23.68 -13.63
N ASN A 248 13.09 -24.16 -13.53
CA ASN A 248 12.18 -24.30 -14.67
C ASN A 248 11.77 -22.92 -15.22
N ALA A 249 11.41 -21.97 -14.34
CA ALA A 249 11.11 -20.60 -14.74
C ALA A 249 12.31 -19.96 -15.44
N GLN A 250 13.51 -20.12 -14.88
CA GLN A 250 14.76 -19.67 -15.48
C GLN A 250 14.97 -20.27 -16.88
N LYS A 251 14.84 -21.59 -17.03
CA LYS A 251 15.00 -22.27 -18.32
C LYS A 251 13.99 -21.77 -19.35
N SER A 252 12.73 -21.61 -18.95
CA SER A 252 11.65 -21.13 -19.81
C SER A 252 11.94 -19.70 -20.31
N LEU A 253 12.19 -18.75 -19.40
CA LEU A 253 12.47 -17.35 -19.73
C LEU A 253 13.75 -17.20 -20.56
N SER A 254 14.79 -17.97 -20.22
CA SER A 254 16.03 -18.00 -20.99
C SER A 254 15.83 -18.53 -22.42
N SER A 255 14.92 -19.49 -22.59
CA SER A 255 14.62 -20.05 -23.90
C SER A 255 13.83 -19.05 -24.76
N GLN A 256 12.91 -18.28 -24.15
CA GLN A 256 12.18 -17.21 -24.83
C GLN A 256 13.14 -16.11 -25.34
N LEU A 257 14.09 -15.66 -24.50
CA LEU A 257 15.06 -14.66 -24.93
C LEU A 257 15.98 -15.19 -26.03
N LYS A 258 16.45 -16.44 -25.91
CA LYS A 258 17.29 -17.07 -26.94
C LYS A 258 16.57 -17.20 -28.28
N GLY A 259 15.31 -17.66 -28.27
CA GLY A 259 14.51 -17.73 -29.50
C GLY A 259 14.46 -16.39 -30.22
N TYR A 260 14.24 -15.31 -29.48
CA TYR A 260 14.24 -13.97 -30.05
C TYR A 260 15.63 -13.51 -30.55
N ALA A 261 16.69 -13.79 -29.79
CA ALA A 261 18.06 -13.44 -30.16
C ALA A 261 18.51 -14.14 -31.46
N ASP A 262 18.15 -15.42 -31.61
CA ASP A 262 18.46 -16.25 -32.77
C ASP A 262 17.70 -15.76 -34.02
N ASP A 263 16.41 -15.41 -33.89
CA ASP A 263 15.58 -14.89 -34.98
C ASP A 263 16.07 -13.53 -35.52
N ASN A 264 16.77 -12.75 -34.70
CA ASN A 264 17.20 -11.39 -35.03
C ASN A 264 18.73 -11.20 -35.07
N ASN A 265 19.52 -12.28 -35.02
CA ASN A 265 20.99 -12.28 -35.09
C ASN A 265 21.68 -11.39 -34.03
N TYR A 266 21.10 -11.27 -32.85
CA TYR A 266 21.69 -10.53 -31.73
C TYR A 266 22.51 -11.46 -30.83
N ARG A 267 23.71 -11.04 -30.41
CA ARG A 267 24.45 -11.69 -29.31
C ARG A 267 23.92 -11.19 -27.97
N LEU A 268 22.74 -11.67 -27.58
CA LEU A 268 22.19 -11.39 -26.24
C LEU A 268 22.77 -12.39 -25.23
N GLN A 269 23.60 -11.90 -24.32
CA GLN A 269 24.01 -12.66 -23.15
C GLN A 269 23.01 -12.39 -22.02
N LEU A 270 22.29 -13.42 -21.61
CA LEU A 270 21.53 -13.41 -20.35
C LEU A 270 22.55 -13.48 -19.20
N ASP A 271 23.11 -12.32 -18.85
CA ASP A 271 23.79 -12.19 -17.58
C ASP A 271 22.71 -12.10 -16.49
N TYR A 272 22.36 -13.27 -15.95
CA TYR A 272 22.15 -13.29 -14.52
C TYR A 272 23.42 -12.69 -13.94
N SER A 273 23.32 -11.66 -13.09
CA SER A 273 24.47 -11.26 -12.28
C SER A 273 24.89 -12.52 -11.52
N LEU A 274 25.84 -13.26 -12.08
CA LEU A 274 26.43 -14.45 -11.51
C LEU A 274 26.93 -14.07 -10.13
N LYS A 275 27.37 -12.82 -9.99
CA LYS A 275 27.66 -12.16 -8.72
C LYS A 275 26.48 -12.12 -7.76
N ASN A 276 25.28 -11.68 -8.15
CA ASN A 276 24.09 -11.69 -7.27
C ASN A 276 23.60 -13.11 -6.97
N LEU A 277 23.66 -14.02 -7.94
CA LEU A 277 23.30 -15.41 -7.72
C LEU A 277 24.32 -16.11 -6.81
N ILE A 278 25.60 -15.83 -6.97
CA ILE A 278 26.69 -16.30 -6.10
C ILE A 278 26.58 -15.66 -4.72
N GLU A 279 26.22 -14.37 -4.60
CA GLU A 279 26.01 -13.72 -3.31
C GLU A 279 24.76 -14.24 -2.61
N LEU A 280 23.65 -14.46 -3.33
CA LEU A 280 22.46 -15.11 -2.76
C LEU A 280 22.75 -16.57 -2.39
N LYS A 281 23.59 -17.27 -3.17
CA LYS A 281 24.02 -18.63 -2.87
C LYS A 281 24.95 -18.66 -1.65
N ARG A 282 25.91 -17.74 -1.54
CA ARG A 282 26.80 -17.56 -0.39
C ARG A 282 26.02 -17.17 0.85
N PHE A 283 25.09 -16.23 0.73
CA PHE A 283 24.19 -15.84 1.81
C PHE A 283 23.34 -17.03 2.25
N LYS A 284 22.73 -17.76 1.31
CA LYS A 284 21.99 -18.99 1.61
C LYS A 284 22.88 -20.03 2.29
N GLU A 285 24.09 -20.27 1.81
CA GLU A 285 25.04 -21.24 2.40
C GLU A 285 25.46 -20.82 3.81
N ALA A 286 25.85 -19.55 3.99
CA ALA A 286 26.24 -18.99 5.29
C ALA A 286 25.09 -18.99 6.31
N MET A 287 23.88 -18.73 5.85
CA MET A 287 22.68 -18.76 6.69
C MET A 287 22.04 -20.14 6.76
N ASN A 288 22.53 -21.15 6.03
CA ASN A 288 21.85 -22.45 5.97
C ASN A 288 21.87 -23.13 7.34
N GLU A 289 22.97 -23.09 8.06
CA GLU A 289 23.04 -23.68 9.40
C GLU A 289 22.10 -22.98 10.38
N SER A 290 22.08 -21.64 10.39
CA SER A 290 21.13 -20.86 11.20
C SER A 290 19.68 -21.14 10.78
N TYR A 291 19.40 -21.13 9.49
CA TYR A 291 18.07 -21.38 8.94
C TYR A 291 17.58 -22.78 9.28
N GLN A 292 18.42 -23.81 9.16
CA GLN A 292 18.07 -25.18 9.56
C GLN A 292 17.92 -25.30 11.09
N SER A 293 18.73 -24.59 11.86
CA SER A 293 18.58 -24.51 13.32
C SER A 293 17.23 -23.88 13.69
N ASP A 294 16.89 -22.74 13.09
CA ASP A 294 15.63 -22.03 13.32
C ASP A 294 14.41 -22.85 12.84
N LEU A 295 14.57 -23.63 11.75
CA LEU A 295 13.53 -24.53 11.24
C LEU A 295 13.23 -25.68 12.22
N ASN A 296 14.28 -26.14 12.91
CA ASN A 296 14.21 -27.24 13.88
C ASN A 296 13.95 -26.75 15.31
N ASP A 297 13.96 -25.44 15.55
CA ASP A 297 13.58 -24.86 16.84
C ASP A 297 12.04 -24.90 16.98
N GLU A 298 11.56 -25.91 17.68
CA GLU A 298 10.14 -26.15 17.93
C GLU A 298 9.45 -24.95 18.57
N LYS A 299 10.13 -24.27 19.50
CA LYS A 299 9.57 -23.10 20.19
C LYS A 299 9.39 -21.95 19.20
N LEU A 300 10.43 -21.64 18.42
CA LEU A 300 10.37 -20.60 17.40
C LEU A 300 9.32 -20.89 16.33
N GLN A 301 9.20 -22.15 15.88
CA GLN A 301 8.19 -22.53 14.89
C GLN A 301 6.76 -22.43 15.44
N ASN A 302 6.56 -22.72 16.72
CA ASN A 302 5.27 -22.53 17.39
C ASN A 302 4.92 -21.04 17.54
N ASP A 303 5.87 -20.22 18.01
CA ASP A 303 5.69 -18.76 18.11
C ASP A 303 5.34 -18.13 16.74
N LEU A 304 6.01 -18.58 15.68
CA LEU A 304 5.73 -18.13 14.31
C LEU A 304 4.37 -18.60 13.80
N ARG A 305 3.91 -19.79 14.20
CA ARG A 305 2.59 -20.30 13.84
C ARG A 305 1.49 -19.48 14.50
N GLU A 306 1.59 -19.27 15.81
CA GLU A 306 0.65 -18.42 16.55
C GLU A 306 0.60 -16.99 15.99
N TRP A 307 1.76 -16.41 15.67
CA TRP A 307 1.80 -15.09 15.05
C TRP A 307 1.10 -15.05 13.69
N ARG A 308 1.24 -16.10 12.86
CA ARG A 308 0.53 -16.19 11.57
C ARG A 308 -0.96 -16.32 11.78
N ASP A 309 -1.40 -17.12 12.73
CA ASP A 309 -2.82 -17.31 13.03
C ASP A 309 -3.45 -15.99 13.51
N LEU A 310 -2.76 -15.28 14.39
CA LEU A 310 -3.16 -13.93 14.83
C LEU A 310 -3.21 -12.94 13.66
N LYS A 311 -2.20 -12.93 12.79
CA LYS A 311 -2.14 -12.03 11.62
C LYS A 311 -3.24 -12.31 10.60
N ASN A 312 -3.62 -13.58 10.44
CA ASN A 312 -4.68 -14.00 9.51
C ASN A 312 -6.09 -13.88 10.11
N THR A 313 -6.20 -13.71 11.42
CA THR A 313 -7.48 -13.44 12.09
C THR A 313 -7.89 -11.99 11.83
N PRO A 314 -9.17 -11.72 11.46
CA PRO A 314 -9.67 -10.35 11.32
C PRO A 314 -9.36 -9.50 12.55
N GLU A 315 -8.84 -8.29 12.31
CA GLU A 315 -8.33 -7.42 13.38
C GLU A 315 -9.39 -7.11 14.46
N GLU A 316 -10.66 -7.00 14.07
CA GLU A 316 -11.78 -6.80 15.00
C GLU A 316 -11.93 -7.94 16.02
N ILE A 317 -11.74 -9.19 15.58
CA ILE A 317 -11.80 -10.37 16.46
C ILE A 317 -10.64 -10.32 17.46
N ASN A 318 -9.44 -10.02 16.99
CA ASN A 318 -8.25 -9.88 17.84
C ASN A 318 -8.40 -8.73 18.86
N ARG A 319 -8.96 -7.58 18.45
CA ARG A 319 -9.23 -6.46 19.37
C ARG A 319 -10.28 -6.84 20.42
N ARG A 320 -11.33 -7.53 20.01
CA ARG A 320 -12.35 -8.01 20.95
C ARG A 320 -11.76 -8.96 21.98
N GLU A 321 -10.99 -9.95 21.54
CA GLU A 321 -10.33 -10.90 22.43
C GLU A 321 -9.31 -10.19 23.35
N PHE A 322 -8.59 -9.17 22.85
CA PHE A 322 -7.69 -8.34 23.64
C PHE A 322 -8.41 -7.67 24.81
N GLU A 323 -9.55 -7.02 24.56
CA GLU A 323 -10.34 -6.37 25.61
C GLU A 323 -10.99 -7.38 26.56
N GLU A 324 -11.49 -8.51 26.06
CA GLU A 324 -12.06 -9.59 26.90
C GLU A 324 -11.04 -10.12 27.93
N ILE A 325 -9.77 -10.25 27.54
CA ILE A 325 -8.71 -10.67 28.46
C ILE A 325 -8.34 -9.54 29.44
N LYS A 326 -8.42 -8.27 29.03
CA LYS A 326 -8.21 -7.14 29.95
C LYS A 326 -9.29 -7.08 31.02
N GLU A 327 -10.55 -7.42 30.71
CA GLU A 327 -11.61 -7.55 31.71
C GLU A 327 -11.31 -8.67 32.73
N MET A 328 -10.72 -9.79 32.29
CA MET A 328 -10.24 -10.83 33.20
C MET A 328 -9.14 -10.30 34.14
N ALA A 329 -8.15 -9.58 33.61
CA ALA A 329 -7.10 -8.97 34.43
C ALA A 329 -7.65 -7.93 35.41
N LEU A 330 -8.65 -7.15 34.97
CA LEU A 330 -9.36 -6.20 35.82
C LEU A 330 -10.07 -6.90 36.99
N TYR A 331 -10.72 -8.02 36.70
CA TYR A 331 -11.39 -8.83 37.70
C TYR A 331 -10.43 -9.37 38.78
N PHE A 332 -9.28 -9.93 38.39
CA PHE A 332 -8.30 -10.43 39.36
C PHE A 332 -7.66 -9.32 40.20
N ARG A 333 -7.40 -8.15 39.59
CA ARG A 333 -6.97 -6.97 40.32
C ARG A 333 -8.00 -6.54 41.37
N ASP A 334 -9.26 -6.44 40.97
CA ASP A 334 -10.37 -6.09 41.88
C ASP A 334 -10.53 -7.14 43.00
N TRP A 335 -10.36 -8.42 42.68
CA TRP A 335 -10.41 -9.51 43.65
C TRP A 335 -9.27 -9.40 44.68
N CYS A 336 -8.04 -9.06 44.26
CA CYS A 336 -6.94 -8.82 45.18
C CYS A 336 -7.22 -7.62 46.10
N MET A 337 -7.79 -6.53 45.56
CA MET A 337 -8.20 -5.38 46.37
C MET A 337 -9.28 -5.75 47.38
N PHE A 338 -10.30 -6.52 46.95
CA PHE A 338 -11.31 -7.06 47.85
C PHE A 338 -10.70 -7.92 48.95
N ARG A 339 -9.75 -8.81 48.60
CA ARG A 339 -9.13 -9.72 49.57
C ARG A 339 -8.37 -8.95 50.65
N LEU A 340 -7.64 -7.91 50.25
CA LEU A 340 -6.92 -6.99 51.15
C LEU A 340 -7.86 -6.20 52.07
N ASP A 341 -9.07 -5.88 51.58
CA ASP A 341 -10.06 -5.11 52.32
C ASP A 341 -10.94 -5.97 53.26
N TRP A 342 -11.21 -7.22 52.89
CA TRP A 342 -12.27 -8.03 53.51
C TRP A 342 -11.78 -9.10 54.48
N TYR A 343 -10.58 -9.65 54.24
CA TYR A 343 -10.05 -10.77 55.03
C TYR A 343 -8.87 -10.32 55.92
N GLU A 344 -8.73 -10.97 57.08
CA GLU A 344 -7.51 -10.88 57.88
C GLU A 344 -6.42 -11.74 57.24
N LEU A 345 -5.50 -11.09 56.54
CA LEU A 345 -4.42 -11.74 55.80
C LEU A 345 -3.09 -11.67 56.57
N SER A 346 -2.27 -12.70 56.40
CA SER A 346 -0.86 -12.67 56.83
C SER A 346 -0.03 -11.70 55.98
N GLN A 347 1.16 -11.33 56.46
CA GLN A 347 2.07 -10.45 55.69
C GLN A 347 2.51 -11.06 54.36
N GLU A 348 2.66 -12.38 54.29
CA GLU A 348 3.00 -13.11 53.07
C GLU A 348 1.86 -13.01 52.04
N GLU A 349 0.62 -13.26 52.47
CA GLU A 349 -0.56 -13.16 51.59
C GLU A 349 -0.86 -11.74 51.11
N ILE A 350 -0.61 -10.74 51.97
CA ILE A 350 -0.69 -9.33 51.58
C ILE A 350 0.31 -9.02 50.47
N GLN A 351 1.53 -9.55 50.56
CA GLN A 351 2.56 -9.33 49.56
C GLN A 351 2.22 -10.03 48.23
N GLU A 352 1.71 -11.26 48.27
CA GLU A 352 1.24 -11.97 47.06
C GLU A 352 0.13 -11.20 46.34
N CYS A 353 -0.85 -10.68 47.07
CA CYS A 353 -1.92 -9.86 46.48
C CYS A 353 -1.37 -8.59 45.80
N ARG A 354 -0.37 -7.94 46.39
CA ARG A 354 0.27 -6.75 45.79
C ARG A 354 1.01 -7.11 44.51
N ASP A 355 1.76 -8.20 44.51
CA ASP A 355 2.53 -8.64 43.34
C ASP A 355 1.60 -9.04 42.17
N TRP A 356 0.48 -9.70 42.46
CA TRP A 356 -0.55 -10.00 41.46
C TRP A 356 -1.21 -8.73 40.92
N MET A 357 -1.60 -7.79 41.79
CA MET A 357 -2.15 -6.50 41.36
C MET A 357 -1.19 -5.71 40.47
N ASP A 358 0.11 -5.69 40.80
CA ASP A 358 1.11 -5.02 39.99
C ASP A 358 1.28 -5.66 38.61
N ASN A 359 1.17 -6.99 38.53
CA ASN A 359 1.16 -7.70 37.26
C ASN A 359 -0.08 -7.37 36.42
N ASP A 360 -1.28 -7.43 37.03
CA ASP A 360 -2.54 -7.10 36.35
C ASP A 360 -2.56 -5.64 35.88
N ASN A 361 -2.04 -4.70 36.69
CA ASN A 361 -1.91 -3.31 36.32
C ASN A 361 -0.99 -3.11 35.11
N LYS A 362 0.12 -3.86 35.02
CA LYS A 362 1.01 -3.82 33.84
C LYS A 362 0.30 -4.33 32.59
N LEU A 363 -0.51 -5.38 32.70
CA LEU A 363 -1.30 -5.91 31.59
C LEU A 363 -2.40 -4.94 31.14
N LEU A 364 -3.05 -4.27 32.08
CA LEU A 364 -4.10 -3.27 31.81
C LEU A 364 -3.59 -2.03 31.08
N GLN A 365 -2.31 -1.68 31.25
CA GLN A 365 -1.65 -0.56 30.58
C GLN A 365 -1.23 -0.88 29.13
N LEU A 366 -1.31 -2.14 28.69
CA LEU A 366 -0.91 -2.49 27.33
C LEU A 366 -1.90 -1.91 26.30
N ASP A 367 -1.33 -1.27 25.28
CA ASP A 367 -2.02 -0.90 24.05
C ASP A 367 -2.16 -2.12 23.12
N TYR A 368 -3.17 -2.08 22.26
CA TYR A 368 -3.41 -3.16 21.30
C TYR A 368 -2.23 -3.34 20.32
N SER A 369 -1.66 -4.53 20.32
CA SER A 369 -0.75 -5.04 19.29
C SER A 369 -0.79 -6.57 19.30
N LEU A 370 -0.42 -7.23 18.19
CA LEU A 370 -0.38 -8.70 18.14
C LEU A 370 0.58 -9.30 19.18
N ARG A 371 1.68 -8.59 19.46
CA ARG A 371 2.63 -8.98 20.51
C ARG A 371 2.00 -8.92 21.89
N ASN A 372 1.29 -7.84 22.21
CA ASN A 372 0.63 -7.68 23.50
C ASN A 372 -0.57 -8.64 23.64
N LEU A 373 -1.27 -8.94 22.54
CA LEU A 373 -2.33 -9.93 22.52
C LEU A 373 -1.81 -11.34 22.83
N SER A 374 -0.66 -11.74 22.28
CA SER A 374 -0.02 -13.02 22.61
C SER A 374 0.35 -13.10 24.11
N ILE A 375 0.87 -12.02 24.69
CA ILE A 375 1.15 -11.94 26.14
C ILE A 375 -0.13 -12.12 26.96
N LEU A 376 -1.22 -11.45 26.57
CA LEU A 376 -2.53 -11.57 27.22
C LEU A 376 -3.12 -12.97 27.06
N LYS A 377 -3.00 -13.61 25.89
CA LYS A 377 -3.45 -15.01 25.70
C LYS A 377 -2.72 -15.96 26.65
N GLY A 378 -1.42 -15.80 26.83
CA GLY A 378 -0.68 -16.58 27.82
C GLY A 378 -1.14 -16.31 29.26
N TYR A 379 -1.53 -15.07 29.59
CA TYR A 379 -2.15 -14.76 30.88
C TYR A 379 -3.52 -15.43 31.04
N LYS A 380 -4.37 -15.38 30.00
CA LYS A 380 -5.67 -16.05 29.95
C LYS A 380 -5.51 -17.55 30.19
N GLU A 381 -4.63 -18.22 29.45
CA GLU A 381 -4.41 -19.66 29.58
C GLU A 381 -4.05 -20.12 30.99
N ARG A 382 -3.23 -19.34 31.72
CA ARG A 382 -2.85 -19.66 33.09
C ARG A 382 -3.95 -19.42 34.11
N ASN A 383 -4.80 -18.42 33.88
CA ASN A 383 -5.78 -17.95 34.85
C ASN A 383 -7.23 -18.34 34.53
N GLU A 384 -7.52 -18.81 33.31
CA GLU A 384 -8.88 -19.10 32.83
C GLU A 384 -9.63 -20.03 33.77
N LYS A 385 -8.98 -21.11 34.23
CA LYS A 385 -9.62 -22.04 35.15
C LYS A 385 -10.03 -21.37 36.47
N ALA A 386 -9.10 -20.66 37.11
CA ALA A 386 -9.38 -19.95 38.36
C ALA A 386 -10.42 -18.84 38.16
N TYR A 387 -10.38 -18.16 37.00
CA TYR A 387 -11.33 -17.14 36.63
C TYR A 387 -12.75 -17.71 36.55
N GLN A 388 -12.92 -18.83 35.84
CA GLN A 388 -14.21 -19.51 35.75
C GLN A 388 -14.67 -20.06 37.11
N ASP A 389 -13.77 -20.64 37.91
CA ASP A 389 -14.11 -21.14 39.25
C ASP A 389 -14.61 -19.99 40.14
N TYR A 390 -13.94 -18.84 40.12
CA TYR A 390 -14.35 -17.67 40.92
C TYR A 390 -15.65 -17.03 40.42
N LEU A 391 -15.86 -16.96 39.10
CA LEU A 391 -17.12 -16.46 38.54
C LEU A 391 -18.32 -17.34 38.91
N ASN A 392 -18.11 -18.64 39.07
CA ASN A 392 -19.15 -19.60 39.43
C ASN A 392 -19.37 -19.74 40.95
N ASP A 393 -18.54 -19.11 41.77
CA ASP A 393 -18.71 -19.06 43.22
C ASP A 393 -19.71 -17.95 43.60
N GLU A 394 -20.98 -18.34 43.78
CA GLU A 394 -22.06 -17.41 44.12
C GLU A 394 -21.81 -16.63 45.42
N GLU A 395 -21.15 -17.24 46.41
CA GLU A 395 -20.87 -16.58 47.68
C GLU A 395 -19.82 -15.48 47.49
N LEU A 396 -18.71 -15.82 46.83
CA LEU A 396 -17.65 -14.87 46.48
C LEU A 396 -18.18 -13.73 45.59
N GLN A 397 -19.00 -14.02 44.58
CA GLN A 397 -19.58 -12.98 43.72
C GLN A 397 -20.51 -12.04 44.49
N ASN A 398 -21.31 -12.58 45.42
CA ASN A 398 -22.18 -11.76 46.25
C ASN A 398 -21.39 -10.85 47.19
N ASP A 399 -20.30 -11.34 47.78
CA ASP A 399 -19.45 -10.54 48.67
C ASP A 399 -18.64 -9.48 47.92
N LEU A 400 -18.08 -9.82 46.74
CA LEU A 400 -17.48 -8.83 45.84
C LEU A 400 -18.47 -7.73 45.45
N ARG A 401 -19.74 -8.07 45.19
CA ARG A 401 -20.78 -7.10 44.87
C ARG A 401 -21.11 -6.18 46.04
N LYS A 402 -21.20 -6.70 47.26
CA LYS A 402 -21.39 -5.90 48.48
C LYS A 402 -20.22 -4.94 48.69
N TRP A 403 -18.98 -5.43 48.55
CA TRP A 403 -17.78 -4.61 48.66
C TRP A 403 -17.74 -3.48 47.62
N LYS A 404 -18.07 -3.77 46.35
CA LYS A 404 -18.18 -2.76 45.28
C LYS A 404 -19.27 -1.70 45.57
N ASN A 405 -20.30 -2.04 46.34
CA ASN A 405 -21.35 -1.12 46.76
C ASN A 405 -21.01 -0.33 48.05
N GLY A 406 -19.83 -0.57 48.65
CA GLY A 406 -19.33 0.18 49.80
C GLY A 406 -19.71 -0.41 51.17
N ASP A 407 -20.36 -1.57 51.21
CA ASP A 407 -20.53 -2.31 52.47
C ASP A 407 -19.17 -2.86 52.89
N LYS A 408 -18.63 -2.44 54.05
CA LYS A 408 -17.35 -2.96 54.58
C LYS A 408 -17.58 -3.62 55.95
N PRO A 409 -17.02 -4.79 56.25
CA PRO A 409 -16.97 -5.30 57.62
C PRO A 409 -16.16 -4.31 58.47
N GLY A 410 -16.58 -4.10 59.73
CA GLY A 410 -16.07 -3.05 60.65
C GLY A 410 -14.59 -3.18 61.07
N PHE A 411 -13.78 -3.91 60.32
CA PHE A 411 -12.37 -4.18 60.58
C PHE A 411 -11.46 -2.98 60.27
N PHE A 412 -11.74 -2.21 59.20
CA PHE A 412 -10.97 -1.00 58.87
C PHE A 412 -11.00 0.07 59.97
N GLU A 413 -12.08 0.12 60.74
CA GLU A 413 -12.22 1.08 61.84
C GLU A 413 -11.44 0.64 63.10
N SER A 414 -11.10 -0.66 63.22
CA SER A 414 -10.26 -1.17 64.30
C SER A 414 -8.77 -1.00 63.97
N LEU A 415 -8.34 -1.29 62.74
CA LEU A 415 -6.94 -1.21 62.32
C LEU A 415 -6.41 0.24 62.38
N PHE A 416 -7.24 1.23 62.03
CA PHE A 416 -6.91 2.65 62.18
C PHE A 416 -6.82 3.09 63.66
N LYS A 417 -7.67 2.55 64.55
CA LYS A 417 -7.62 2.90 65.98
C LYS A 417 -6.42 2.30 66.70
N THR A 418 -6.00 1.09 66.32
CA THR A 418 -4.84 0.42 66.93
C THR A 418 -3.51 1.04 66.48
N THR A 419 -3.41 1.44 65.21
CA THR A 419 -2.18 2.07 64.67
C THR A 419 -1.99 3.53 65.09
N GLN A 420 -3.07 4.26 65.41
CA GLN A 420 -2.99 5.63 65.94
C GLN A 420 -2.47 5.68 67.40
N ALA A 421 -2.57 4.58 68.15
CA ALA A 421 -2.12 4.49 69.54
C ALA A 421 -0.63 4.14 69.69
N GLU A 422 0.01 3.55 68.67
CA GLU A 422 1.36 2.99 68.80
C GLU A 422 2.46 3.74 68.03
N ILE A 423 2.16 4.84 67.35
CA ILE A 423 3.18 5.55 66.53
C ILE A 423 3.23 7.06 66.81
N PRO A 424 3.91 7.51 67.88
CA PRO A 424 4.27 8.93 68.04
C PRO A 424 5.41 9.39 67.13
N ASN A 425 6.13 8.49 66.43
CA ASN A 425 7.43 8.79 65.83
C ASN A 425 7.50 8.81 64.29
N ILE A 426 6.41 8.52 63.57
CA ILE A 426 6.41 8.56 62.10
C ILE A 426 5.81 9.86 61.54
N PHE A 427 4.93 10.53 62.31
CA PHE A 427 4.38 11.83 61.93
C PHE A 427 5.40 12.96 62.01
N SER A 428 6.44 12.89 62.87
CA SER A 428 7.51 13.90 62.90
C SER A 428 8.37 13.89 61.63
N VAL A 429 8.65 12.70 61.10
CA VAL A 429 9.42 12.52 59.85
C VAL A 429 8.57 12.89 58.63
N TRP A 430 7.26 12.62 58.67
CA TRP A 430 6.33 13.04 57.61
C TRP A 430 6.10 14.56 57.57
N ASP A 431 6.01 15.23 58.72
CA ASP A 431 5.85 16.69 58.79
C ASP A 431 7.13 17.45 58.37
N GLU A 432 8.33 16.94 58.66
CA GLU A 432 9.59 17.53 58.19
C GLU A 432 9.75 17.42 56.67
N CYS A 433 9.42 16.25 56.09
CA CYS A 433 9.49 16.02 54.65
C CYS A 433 8.46 16.86 53.86
N PHE A 434 7.22 16.99 54.35
CA PHE A 434 6.20 17.80 53.67
C PHE A 434 6.37 19.32 53.89
N SER A 435 7.00 19.75 54.99
CA SER A 435 7.33 21.17 55.20
C SER A 435 8.45 21.64 54.29
N SER A 436 9.45 20.79 54.04
CA SER A 436 10.55 21.08 53.10
C SER A 436 10.05 21.16 51.66
N ALA A 437 9.15 20.25 51.25
CA ALA A 437 8.51 20.27 49.94
C ALA A 437 7.57 21.48 49.74
N ARG A 438 6.81 21.89 50.77
CA ARG A 438 5.96 23.09 50.71
C ARG A 438 6.76 24.39 50.59
N ASN A 439 7.90 24.51 51.28
CA ASN A 439 8.79 25.67 51.16
C ASN A 439 9.50 25.73 49.81
N TYR A 440 9.86 24.58 49.22
CA TYR A 440 10.47 24.53 47.89
C TYR A 440 9.49 24.95 46.78
N ILE A 441 8.22 24.52 46.87
CA ILE A 441 7.16 24.88 45.92
C ILE A 441 6.75 26.36 46.08
N LYS A 442 6.75 26.90 47.30
CA LYS A 442 6.43 28.32 47.56
C LYS A 442 7.50 29.27 47.02
N THR A 443 8.79 28.92 47.16
CA THR A 443 9.91 29.71 46.63
C THR A 443 9.90 29.77 45.09
N LEU A 444 9.49 28.68 44.41
CA LEU A 444 9.38 28.63 42.95
C LEU A 444 8.17 29.40 42.39
N SER A 445 7.08 29.54 43.16
CA SER A 445 5.92 30.33 42.74
C SER A 445 6.07 31.85 42.97
N GLU A 446 7.05 32.28 43.78
CA GLU A 446 7.25 33.69 44.14
C GLU A 446 8.31 34.41 43.28
N THR A 447 9.12 33.69 42.49
CA THR A 447 10.07 34.30 41.54
C THR A 447 9.49 34.39 40.12
N ASN A 448 8.68 35.42 39.89
CA ASN A 448 8.49 36.01 38.56
C ASN A 448 9.84 36.54 38.05
N LEU A 449 10.32 36.08 36.88
CA LEU A 449 11.32 36.79 36.08
C LEU A 449 11.20 36.37 34.60
N ASP A 450 10.15 36.92 33.98
CA ASP A 450 10.16 37.69 32.75
C ASP A 450 11.46 37.74 31.89
N PHE A 451 11.24 37.58 30.56
CA PHE A 451 11.99 38.15 29.42
C PHE A 451 13.40 37.58 29.12
N LEU A 452 13.85 37.29 27.89
CA LEU A 452 13.68 37.96 26.60
C LEU A 452 14.12 37.07 25.42
N TYR A 453 13.51 37.35 24.27
CA TYR A 453 13.95 37.04 22.90
C TYR A 453 15.41 37.47 22.61
N THR A 454 16.14 36.64 21.85
CA THR A 454 17.07 36.86 20.69
C THR A 454 17.90 38.15 20.58
N PRO A 455 19.10 38.14 19.94
CA PRO A 455 19.25 37.81 18.49
C PRO A 455 19.74 36.40 18.19
#